data_AF-A0A946I8T5-F1
#
_entry.id   AF-A0A946I8T5-F1
#
_cell.length_a   1.000
_cell.length_b   1.000
_cell.length_c   1.000
_cell.angle_alpha   90.00
_cell.angle_beta   90.00
_cell.angle_gamma   90.00
#
_symmetry.space_group_name_H-M   'P 1'
#
loop_
_entity.id
_entity.type
_entity.pdbx_description
1 polymer ?
#
loop_
_entity_poly.entity_id
_entity_poly.type
_entity_poly.pdbx_seq_one_letter_code
_entity_poly.pdbx_strand_id
1 'polypeptide(L)'
;MNFLEVSLICSILSCTLVTGFTLLYAVVIMPGLSKLDDKEFIKAFQVTDGVIQDNQPLFILIWLGSVISVVGAILSSIISVGLPEAWLIVFVGVVYLLGVQGITLSVHLPLNNRIKKINIEKTDHQMLSVERGKFETRWNFFNTIRTGISFLVSLTLLLVIALR
;
A
#
# COMPACT_ATOMS: atom_id res chain seq x y z
N MET A 1 -8.29 23.54 -16.18
CA MET A 1 -7.58 22.26 -16.21
C MET A 1 -8.21 21.35 -17.24
N ASN A 2 -7.42 20.64 -18.04
CA ASN A 2 -7.94 19.62 -18.95
C ASN A 2 -8.21 18.29 -18.19
N PHE A 3 -8.87 17.34 -18.87
CA PHE A 3 -9.24 16.05 -18.26
C PHE A 3 -8.02 15.23 -17.79
N LEU A 4 -6.89 15.34 -18.49
CA LEU A 4 -5.63 14.68 -18.11
C LEU A 4 -5.07 15.24 -16.81
N GLU A 5 -5.00 16.57 -16.66
CA GLU A 5 -4.54 17.22 -15.44
C GLU A 5 -5.39 16.83 -14.23
N VAL A 6 -6.72 16.82 -14.36
CA VAL A 6 -7.61 16.38 -13.27
C VAL A 6 -7.32 14.93 -12.88
N SER A 7 -7.15 14.05 -13.87
CA SER A 7 -6.86 12.63 -13.62
C SER A 7 -5.49 12.41 -12.97
N LEU A 8 -4.47 13.19 -13.38
CA LEU A 8 -3.15 13.21 -12.75
C LEU A 8 -3.23 13.69 -11.30
N ILE A 9 -3.95 14.79 -11.02
CA ILE A 9 -4.11 15.28 -9.64
C ILE A 9 -4.79 14.23 -8.75
N CYS A 10 -5.87 13.61 -9.23
CA CYS A 10 -6.53 12.53 -8.50
C CYS A 10 -5.58 11.35 -8.22
N SER A 11 -4.74 10.99 -9.20
CA SER A 11 -3.74 9.92 -9.05
C SER A 11 -2.65 10.28 -8.05
N ILE A 12 -2.09 11.49 -8.14
CA ILE A 12 -1.08 12.01 -7.22
C ILE A 12 -1.62 12.01 -5.79
N LEU A 13 -2.82 12.56 -5.59
CA LEU A 13 -3.44 12.64 -4.26
C LEU A 13 -3.62 11.25 -3.65
N SER A 14 -4.24 10.33 -4.39
CA SER A 14 -4.53 8.98 -3.90
C SER A 14 -3.27 8.14 -3.69
N CYS A 15 -2.29 8.18 -4.59
CA CYS A 15 -1.00 7.50 -4.40
C CYS A 15 -0.24 8.07 -3.20
N THR A 16 -0.30 9.39 -2.97
CA THR A 16 0.36 10.03 -1.82
C THR A 16 -0.31 9.63 -0.50
N LEU A 17 -1.64 9.51 -0.46
CA LEU A 17 -2.35 9.00 0.71
C LEU A 17 -1.99 7.53 1.00
N VAL A 18 -1.89 6.68 -0.03
CA VAL A 18 -1.41 5.29 0.13
C VAL A 18 0.04 5.24 0.60
N THR A 19 0.90 6.12 0.07
CA THR A 19 2.28 6.29 0.54
C THR A 19 2.30 6.66 2.02
N GLY A 20 1.46 7.60 2.46
CA GLY A 20 1.34 8.00 3.86
C GLY A 20 0.97 6.82 4.77
N PHE A 21 0.00 5.99 4.38
CA PHE A 21 -0.35 4.79 5.13
C PHE A 21 0.81 3.80 5.25
N THR A 22 1.41 3.45 4.11
CA THR A 22 2.50 2.45 4.08
C THR A 22 3.74 2.94 4.84
N LEU A 23 4.06 4.24 4.72
CA LEU A 23 5.13 4.89 5.46
C LEU A 23 4.86 4.91 6.97
N LEU A 24 3.64 5.28 7.39
CA LEU A 24 3.27 5.29 8.80
C LEU A 24 3.46 3.91 9.44
N TYR A 25 3.09 2.85 8.72
CA TYR A 25 3.35 1.49 9.18
C TYR A 25 4.83 1.16 9.26
N ALA A 26 5.64 1.60 8.28
CA ALA A 26 7.08 1.34 8.25
C ALA A 26 7.83 2.03 9.41
N VAL A 27 7.46 3.27 9.76
CA VAL A 27 8.27 4.11 10.64
C VAL A 27 7.69 4.31 12.04
N VAL A 28 6.38 4.09 12.24
CA VAL A 28 5.72 4.26 13.54
C VAL A 28 5.05 2.99 14.03
N ILE A 29 4.11 2.42 13.27
CA ILE A 29 3.26 1.33 13.77
C ILE A 29 4.08 0.07 14.01
N MET A 30 4.74 -0.48 12.99
CA MET A 30 5.48 -1.74 13.15
C MET A 30 6.65 -1.61 14.14
N PRO A 31 7.46 -0.52 14.14
CA PRO A 31 8.47 -0.30 15.17
C PRO A 31 7.91 -0.11 16.59
N GLY A 32 6.68 0.39 16.71
CA GLY A 32 5.97 0.48 17.98
C GLY A 32 5.52 -0.90 18.46
N LEU A 33 4.86 -1.67 17.59
CA LEU A 33 4.43 -3.03 17.88
C LEU A 33 5.60 -3.95 18.18
N SER A 34 6.75 -3.77 17.52
CA SER A 34 7.92 -4.63 17.70
C SER A 34 8.47 -4.64 19.13
N LYS A 35 8.11 -3.63 19.94
CA LYS A 35 8.50 -3.51 21.36
C LYS A 35 7.63 -4.35 22.30
N LEU A 36 6.52 -4.89 21.82
CA LEU A 36 5.62 -5.76 22.58
C LEU A 36 6.17 -7.20 22.61
N ASP A 37 5.68 -8.00 23.56
CA ASP A 37 5.91 -9.44 23.52
C ASP A 37 5.19 -10.10 22.32
N ASP A 38 5.45 -11.38 22.07
CA ASP A 38 4.92 -12.05 20.87
C ASP A 38 3.39 -12.15 20.86
N LYS A 39 2.77 -12.35 22.03
CA LYS A 39 1.31 -12.48 22.16
C LYS A 39 0.66 -11.13 21.94
N GLU A 40 1.19 -10.08 22.55
CA GLU A 40 0.73 -8.71 22.49
C GLU A 40 0.94 -8.11 21.11
N PHE A 41 2.07 -8.38 20.46
CA PHE A 41 2.32 -8.02 19.06
C PHE A 41 1.23 -8.60 18.16
N ILE A 42 1.00 -9.91 18.24
CA ILE A 42 0.02 -10.59 17.38
C ILE A 42 -1.38 -10.05 17.67
N LYS A 43 -1.76 -9.92 18.93
CA LYS A 43 -3.06 -9.37 19.33
C LYS A 43 -3.24 -7.94 18.81
N ALA A 44 -2.26 -7.07 19.01
CA ALA A 44 -2.29 -5.68 18.56
C ALA A 44 -2.43 -5.61 17.04
N PHE A 45 -1.64 -6.39 16.31
CA PHE A 45 -1.74 -6.45 14.85
C PHE A 45 -3.13 -6.96 14.40
N GLN A 46 -3.66 -8.02 15.02
CA GLN A 46 -4.98 -8.56 14.71
C GLN A 46 -6.10 -7.53 14.88
N VAL A 47 -6.09 -6.77 15.97
CA VAL A 47 -7.15 -5.76 16.20
C VAL A 47 -6.97 -4.53 15.31
N THR A 48 -5.74 -4.10 15.02
CA THR A 48 -5.47 -2.99 14.12
C THR A 48 -5.82 -3.34 12.67
N ASP A 49 -5.39 -4.50 12.17
CA ASP A 49 -5.74 -4.99 10.83
C ASP A 49 -7.24 -5.32 10.74
N GLY A 50 -7.87 -5.74 11.84
CA GLY A 50 -9.30 -5.96 11.94
C GLY A 50 -10.12 -4.74 11.50
N VAL A 51 -9.70 -3.53 11.88
CA VAL A 51 -10.36 -2.28 11.42
C VAL A 51 -10.38 -2.20 9.89
N ILE A 52 -9.27 -2.54 9.23
CA ILE A 52 -9.18 -2.53 7.76
C ILE A 52 -10.05 -3.63 7.16
N GLN A 53 -9.99 -4.85 7.71
CA GLN A 53 -10.74 -6.00 7.21
C GLN A 53 -12.25 -5.87 7.40
N ASP A 54 -12.70 -5.08 8.37
CA ASP A 54 -14.11 -4.76 8.61
C ASP A 54 -14.62 -3.64 7.68
N ASN A 55 -13.98 -3.52 6.51
CA ASN A 55 -14.34 -2.61 5.43
C ASN A 55 -14.37 -1.13 5.82
N GLN A 56 -13.34 -0.65 6.52
CA GLN A 56 -13.23 0.77 6.87
C GLN A 56 -13.39 1.65 5.61
N PRO A 57 -14.43 2.51 5.52
CA PRO A 57 -14.80 3.14 4.25
C PRO A 57 -13.74 4.06 3.65
N LEU A 58 -13.04 4.84 4.50
CA LEU A 58 -12.00 5.77 4.04
C LEU A 58 -10.75 5.02 3.53
N PHE A 59 -10.38 3.92 4.19
CA PHE A 59 -9.28 3.08 3.76
C PHE A 59 -9.62 2.46 2.40
N ILE A 60 -10.81 1.89 2.24
CA ILE A 60 -11.26 1.34 0.95
C ILE A 60 -11.25 2.42 -0.12
N LEU A 61 -11.82 3.59 0.17
CA LEU A 61 -11.87 4.72 -0.76
C LEU A 61 -10.46 5.14 -1.20
N ILE A 62 -9.51 5.27 -0.28
CA ILE A 62 -8.14 5.66 -0.60
C ILE A 62 -7.44 4.55 -1.39
N TRP A 63 -7.55 3.30 -0.95
CA TRP A 63 -6.82 2.18 -1.53
C TRP A 63 -7.35 1.82 -2.93
N LEU A 64 -8.64 1.55 -3.07
CA LEU A 64 -9.26 1.27 -4.37
C LEU A 64 -9.32 2.53 -5.24
N GLY A 65 -9.55 3.70 -4.65
CA GLY A 65 -9.51 4.96 -5.37
C GLY A 65 -8.15 5.21 -6.02
N SER A 66 -7.04 4.78 -5.39
CA SER A 66 -5.71 4.85 -6.00
C SER A 66 -5.54 3.96 -7.24
N VAL A 67 -6.22 2.81 -7.28
CA VAL A 67 -6.21 1.93 -8.46
C VAL A 67 -6.98 2.60 -9.59
N ILE A 68 -8.20 3.06 -9.28
CA ILE A 68 -9.09 3.68 -10.27
C ILE A 68 -8.48 4.96 -10.83
N SER A 69 -7.89 5.80 -9.98
CA SER A 69 -7.26 7.05 -10.39
C SER A 69 -6.08 6.80 -11.33
N VAL A 70 -5.16 5.88 -10.96
CA VAL A 70 -3.98 5.56 -11.76
C VAL A 70 -4.38 4.97 -13.12
N VAL A 71 -5.34 4.03 -13.15
CA VAL A 71 -5.87 3.50 -14.43
C VAL A 71 -6.50 4.63 -15.25
N GLY A 72 -7.27 5.51 -14.61
CA GLY A 72 -7.82 6.71 -15.25
C GLY A 72 -6.76 7.61 -15.86
N ALA A 73 -5.64 7.84 -15.17
CA ALA A 73 -4.54 8.68 -15.65
C ALA A 73 -3.81 8.04 -16.83
N ILE A 74 -3.59 6.73 -16.78
CA ILE A 74 -3.04 5.95 -17.90
C ILE A 74 -3.94 6.13 -19.13
N LEU A 75 -5.23 5.83 -19.02
CA LEU A 75 -6.16 5.92 -20.15
C LEU A 75 -6.30 7.34 -20.67
N SER A 76 -6.46 8.31 -19.77
CA SER A 76 -6.56 9.73 -20.10
C SER A 76 -5.31 10.23 -20.83
N SER A 77 -4.12 9.81 -20.40
CA SER A 77 -2.87 10.22 -21.05
C SER A 77 -2.75 9.68 -22.48
N ILE A 78 -3.06 8.40 -22.69
CA ILE A 78 -3.02 7.77 -24.01
C ILE A 78 -4.00 8.45 -24.97
N ILE A 79 -5.22 8.73 -24.51
CA ILE A 79 -6.26 9.38 -25.32
C ILE A 79 -5.88 10.84 -25.63
N SER A 80 -5.31 11.56 -24.67
CA SER A 80 -5.09 13.01 -24.78
C SER A 80 -3.83 13.38 -25.55
N VAL A 81 -2.74 12.61 -25.40
CA VAL A 81 -1.44 12.96 -26.02
C VAL A 81 -0.86 11.85 -26.90
N GLY A 82 -1.46 10.66 -26.94
CA GLY A 82 -0.90 9.52 -27.66
C GLY A 82 0.09 8.70 -26.82
N LEU A 83 0.33 7.45 -27.20
CA LEU A 83 1.21 6.54 -26.46
C LEU A 83 2.68 7.01 -26.40
N PRO A 84 3.30 7.54 -27.48
CA PRO A 84 4.69 8.00 -27.44
C PRO A 84 4.93 9.10 -26.41
N GLU A 85 3.97 10.00 -26.19
CA GLU A 85 4.04 11.11 -25.25
C GLU A 85 3.53 10.71 -23.85
N ALA A 86 2.64 9.72 -23.77
CA ALA A 86 2.10 9.19 -22.52
C ALA A 86 2.99 8.16 -21.82
N TRP A 87 4.03 7.64 -22.50
CA TRP A 87 4.80 6.47 -22.07
C TRP A 87 5.24 6.51 -20.60
N LEU A 88 5.68 7.68 -20.11
CA LEU A 88 6.16 7.83 -18.75
C LEU A 88 5.01 7.65 -17.74
N ILE A 89 3.83 8.22 -18.00
CA ILE A 89 2.63 8.07 -17.16
C ILE A 89 2.19 6.60 -17.15
N VAL A 90 2.19 5.95 -18.31
CA VAL A 90 1.88 4.51 -18.42
C VAL A 90 2.85 3.68 -17.61
N PHE A 91 4.16 3.91 -17.78
CA PHE A 91 5.20 3.16 -17.08
C PHE A 91 5.09 3.30 -15.56
N VAL A 92 5.03 4.51 -15.03
CA VAL A 92 4.93 4.72 -13.58
C VAL A 92 3.61 4.21 -13.01
N GLY A 93 2.52 4.32 -13.78
CA GLY A 93 1.23 3.75 -13.40
C GLY A 93 1.27 2.23 -13.29
N VAL A 94 1.89 1.53 -14.25
CA VAL A 94 2.09 0.07 -14.18
C VAL A 94 2.99 -0.32 -13.00
N VAL A 95 4.07 0.44 -12.77
CA VAL A 95 4.95 0.24 -11.60
C VAL A 95 4.18 0.37 -10.29
N TYR A 96 3.27 1.34 -10.17
CA TYR A 96 2.39 1.46 -9.00
C TYR A 96 1.46 0.25 -8.83
N LEU A 97 0.76 -0.12 -9.90
CA LEU A 97 -0.21 -1.22 -9.86
C LEU A 97 0.47 -2.55 -9.49
N LEU A 98 1.65 -2.84 -10.03
CA LEU A 98 2.35 -4.08 -9.71
C LEU A 98 3.11 -3.98 -8.38
N GLY A 99 3.86 -2.91 -8.18
CA GLY A 99 4.77 -2.73 -7.04
C GLY A 99 4.10 -2.35 -5.73
N VAL A 100 2.90 -1.76 -5.77
CA VAL A 100 2.14 -1.41 -4.56
C VAL A 100 0.96 -2.35 -4.39
N GLN A 101 0.10 -2.42 -5.40
CA GLN A 101 -1.15 -3.19 -5.31
C GLN A 101 -0.89 -4.69 -5.48
N GLY A 102 -0.05 -5.08 -6.44
CA GLY A 102 0.38 -6.47 -6.62
C GLY A 102 1.07 -7.04 -5.39
N ILE A 103 2.00 -6.30 -4.77
CA ILE A 103 2.63 -6.72 -3.50
C ILE A 103 1.59 -6.83 -2.38
N THR A 104 0.63 -5.91 -2.31
CA THR A 104 -0.43 -5.96 -1.29
C THR A 104 -1.28 -7.22 -1.44
N LEU A 105 -1.73 -7.55 -2.65
CA LEU A 105 -2.55 -8.74 -2.91
C LEU A 105 -1.79 -10.05 -2.71
N SER A 106 -0.54 -10.12 -3.17
CA SER A 106 0.25 -11.37 -3.19
C SER A 106 1.02 -11.66 -1.91
N VAL A 107 1.34 -10.63 -1.11
CA VAL A 107 2.15 -10.76 0.11
C VAL A 107 1.38 -10.34 1.35
N HIS A 108 0.90 -9.09 1.40
CA HIS A 108 0.33 -8.56 2.63
C HIS A 108 -1.00 -9.21 3.00
N LEU A 109 -1.94 -9.35 2.06
CA LEU A 109 -3.22 -9.99 2.37
C LEU A 109 -3.05 -11.44 2.86
N PRO A 110 -2.24 -12.31 2.22
CA PRO A 110 -1.97 -13.65 2.74
C PRO A 110 -1.33 -13.65 4.13
N LEU A 111 -0.35 -12.78 4.38
CA LEU A 111 0.33 -12.68 5.67
C LEU A 111 -0.62 -12.21 6.78
N ASN A 112 -1.38 -11.15 6.54
CA ASN A 112 -2.35 -10.60 7.50
C ASN A 112 -3.43 -11.64 7.81
N ASN A 113 -3.96 -12.32 6.79
CA ASN A 113 -4.96 -13.38 6.97
C ASN A 113 -4.42 -14.58 7.74
N ARG A 114 -3.14 -14.92 7.60
CA ARG A 114 -2.50 -15.96 8.40
C ARG A 114 -2.43 -15.57 9.87
N ILE A 115 -1.90 -14.38 10.17
CA ILE A 115 -1.81 -13.89 11.55
C ILE A 115 -3.20 -13.76 12.18
N LYS A 116 -4.20 -13.27 11.45
CA LYS A 116 -5.59 -13.15 11.93
C LYS A 116 -6.21 -14.46 12.39
N LYS A 117 -5.81 -15.59 11.80
CA LYS A 117 -6.36 -16.91 12.14
C LYS A 117 -5.75 -17.54 13.39
N ILE A 118 -4.67 -16.97 13.94
CA ILE A 118 -4.02 -17.49 15.13
C ILE A 118 -4.92 -17.26 16.36
N ASN A 119 -5.26 -18.33 17.06
CA ASN A 119 -5.94 -18.23 18.36
C ASN A 119 -4.90 -18.02 19.46
N ILE A 120 -4.65 -16.75 19.81
CA ILE A 120 -3.62 -16.33 20.76
C ILE A 120 -3.78 -16.89 22.18
N GLU A 121 -4.99 -17.31 22.58
CA GLU A 121 -5.23 -17.87 23.93
C GLU A 121 -4.95 -19.37 24.00
N LYS A 122 -4.98 -20.06 22.85
CA LYS A 122 -4.77 -21.52 22.76
C LYS A 122 -3.41 -21.90 22.19
N THR A 123 -2.67 -20.93 21.64
CA THR A 123 -1.37 -21.16 21.00
C THR A 123 -0.27 -21.02 22.04
N ASP A 124 0.67 -21.95 22.06
CA ASP A 124 1.82 -21.88 22.97
C ASP A 124 2.77 -20.71 22.62
N HIS A 125 3.53 -20.25 23.62
CA HIS A 125 4.42 -19.10 23.46
C HIS A 125 5.51 -19.30 22.40
N GLN A 126 6.03 -20.52 22.26
CA GLN A 126 7.09 -20.82 21.30
C GLN A 126 6.58 -20.72 19.85
N MET A 127 5.37 -21.22 19.60
CA MET A 127 4.70 -21.15 18.32
C MET A 127 4.31 -19.71 17.97
N LEU A 128 3.85 -18.91 18.94
CA LEU A 128 3.61 -17.47 18.74
C LEU A 128 4.88 -16.74 18.29
N SER A 129 6.02 -17.04 18.92
CA SER A 129 7.32 -16.46 18.54
C SER A 129 7.72 -16.81 17.10
N VAL A 130 7.55 -18.08 16.72
CA VAL A 130 7.83 -18.55 15.35
C VAL A 130 6.91 -17.88 14.32
N GLU A 131 5.61 -17.76 14.62
CA GLU A 131 4.65 -17.13 13.72
C GLU A 131 4.90 -15.63 13.57
N ARG A 132 5.19 -14.92 14.66
CA ARG A 132 5.61 -13.52 14.63
C ARG A 132 6.86 -13.34 13.79
N GLY A 133 7.93 -14.11 14.02
CA GLY A 133 9.19 -13.97 13.30
C GLY A 133 9.05 -14.12 11.78
N LYS A 134 8.23 -15.09 11.34
CA LYS A 134 7.89 -15.31 9.92
C LYS A 134 7.09 -14.16 9.32
N PHE A 135 6.18 -13.59 10.12
CA PHE A 135 5.32 -12.50 9.70
C PHE A 135 6.07 -11.17 9.66
N GLU A 136 6.58 -10.71 10.80
CA GLU A 136 7.09 -9.35 11.00
C GLU A 136 8.22 -9.02 10.03
N THR A 137 9.21 -9.91 9.89
CA THR A 137 10.35 -9.72 8.98
C THR A 137 9.90 -9.55 7.54
N ARG A 138 9.06 -10.47 7.05
CA ARG A 138 8.58 -10.46 5.66
C ARG A 138 7.64 -9.30 5.41
N TRP A 139 6.75 -9.02 6.35
CA TRP A 139 5.80 -7.92 6.26
C TRP A 139 6.52 -6.57 6.18
N ASN A 140 7.50 -6.32 7.06
CA ASN A 140 8.27 -5.08 7.07
C ASN A 140 9.07 -4.91 5.78
N PHE A 141 9.74 -5.95 5.31
CA PHE A 141 10.53 -5.91 4.07
C PHE A 141 9.68 -5.48 2.87
N PHE A 142 8.55 -6.16 2.63
CA PHE A 142 7.66 -5.83 1.51
C PHE A 142 6.92 -4.50 1.72
N ASN A 143 6.64 -4.12 2.97
CA ASN A 143 6.06 -2.81 3.27
C ASN A 143 7.01 -1.67 2.89
N THR A 144 8.30 -1.79 3.21
CA THR A 144 9.32 -0.79 2.85
C THR A 144 9.45 -0.68 1.33
N ILE A 145 9.47 -1.80 0.61
CA ILE A 145 9.52 -1.81 -0.86
C ILE A 145 8.31 -1.07 -1.45
N ARG A 146 7.08 -1.45 -1.08
CA ARG A 146 5.88 -0.79 -1.63
C ARG A 146 5.79 0.68 -1.24
N THR A 147 6.28 1.06 -0.04
CA THR A 147 6.35 2.46 0.39
C THR A 147 7.28 3.27 -0.53
N GLY A 148 8.49 2.76 -0.79
CA GLY A 148 9.46 3.40 -1.67
C GLY A 148 8.94 3.55 -3.11
N ILE A 149 8.33 2.49 -3.65
CA ILE A 149 7.70 2.52 -4.98
C ILE A 149 6.58 3.56 -5.03
N SER A 150 5.66 3.53 -4.05
CA SER A 150 4.54 4.46 -3.97
C SER A 150 5.03 5.92 -3.90
N PHE A 151 6.05 6.19 -3.10
CA PHE A 151 6.67 7.52 -2.99
C PHE A 151 7.27 7.98 -4.32
N LEU A 152 8.07 7.14 -4.97
CA LEU A 152 8.71 7.48 -6.26
C LEU A 152 7.69 7.71 -7.36
N VAL A 153 6.60 6.92 -7.40
CA VAL A 153 5.50 7.14 -8.33
C VAL A 153 4.83 8.48 -8.06
N SER A 154 4.45 8.76 -6.81
CA SER A 154 3.82 10.04 -6.44
C SER A 154 4.69 11.23 -6.83
N LEU A 155 5.99 11.17 -6.53
CA LEU A 155 6.96 12.19 -6.89
C LEU A 155 7.06 12.37 -8.41
N THR A 156 7.14 11.26 -9.16
CA THR A 156 7.26 11.33 -10.62
C THR A 156 6.01 11.90 -11.25
N LEU A 157 4.82 11.48 -10.82
CA LEU A 157 3.56 12.06 -11.32
C LEU A 157 3.44 13.56 -10.99
N LEU A 158 3.89 13.96 -9.80
CA LEU A 158 3.96 15.38 -9.42
C LEU A 158 4.90 16.19 -10.33
N LEU A 159 6.08 15.64 -10.65
CA LEU A 159 7.00 16.27 -11.60
C LEU A 159 6.41 16.34 -13.01
N VAL A 160 5.74 15.28 -13.46
CA VAL A 160 5.08 15.25 -14.78
C VAL A 160 4.03 16.33 -14.91
N ILE A 161 3.18 16.55 -13.89
CA ILE A 161 2.18 17.62 -13.96
C ILE A 161 2.79 19.02 -13.81
N ALA A 162 3.88 19.17 -13.05
CA ALA A 162 4.54 20.47 -12.84
C ALA A 162 5.35 20.95 -14.06
N LEU A 163 5.79 20.02 -14.91
CA LEU A 163 6.58 20.30 -16.12
C LEU A 163 5.73 20.36 -17.40
N ARG A 164 4.42 20.15 -17.30
CA ARG A 164 3.45 20.30 -18.38
C ARG A 164 2.88 21.71 -18.39
#